data_AF-A0A9D5VPB5-F1
#
_entry.id   AF-A0A9D5VPB5-F1
#
_cell.length_a   1.000
_cell.length_b   1.000
_cell.length_c   1.000
_cell.angle_alpha   90.00
_cell.angle_beta   90.00
_cell.angle_gamma   90.00
#
_symmetry.space_group_name_H-M   'P 1'
#
loop_
_entity.id
_entity.type
_entity.pdbx_description
1 polymer ?
#
loop_
_entity_poly.entity_id
_entity_poly.type
_entity_poly.pdbx_seq_one_letter_code
_entity_poly.pdbx_strand_id
1 'polypeptide(L)'
;MQKFKTTKKTPTFLLTFFIWIFSSVIFQNNSYAWNAEGKGYNPPFLVRTHWDYNRTHAKMTEFALKMSDKFAMDFRAYRLLIANRGDIIAFSNAPDVDDIGGGLPYCRHFYNPQTHRPILPCDSNALEQFHHYINVAFEAAKNQQVAEYPLAKALHFLQDLSMPFHARNVMARPNPGDIFFSGIGHVGYENDARHKFQNQSLTDNFTEELPIPSGNLHNDINGIALELNQYGYDRFGAVINSDTRESATKELFAKTIMATAKVIYLFSYYLDGGSVMTGSDEGDYAAIIPIVTNFILN
;
A
#
# COMPACT_ATOMS: atom_id res chain seq x y z
N MET A 1 -13.45 32.69 67.76
CA MET A 1 -12.38 31.79 67.26
C MET A 1 -13.01 30.67 66.44
N GLN A 2 -12.99 30.78 65.11
CA GLN A 2 -13.41 29.73 64.18
C GLN A 2 -12.16 29.21 63.46
N LYS A 3 -11.85 27.91 63.62
CA LYS A 3 -10.72 27.25 62.94
C LYS A 3 -11.15 26.85 61.53
N PHE A 4 -10.62 27.53 60.50
CA PHE A 4 -10.72 27.06 59.12
C PHE A 4 -9.74 25.90 58.90
N LYS A 5 -10.28 24.70 58.65
CA LYS A 5 -9.51 23.55 58.16
C LYS A 5 -9.38 23.66 56.64
N THR A 6 -8.18 23.98 56.16
CA THR A 6 -7.82 23.87 54.74
C THR A 6 -7.62 22.41 54.37
N THR A 7 -8.55 21.82 53.62
CA THR A 7 -8.34 20.53 52.97
C THR A 7 -7.52 20.75 51.70
N LYS A 8 -6.28 20.26 51.70
CA LYS A 8 -5.44 20.21 50.49
C LYS A 8 -6.07 19.20 49.52
N LYS A 9 -6.85 19.67 48.54
CA LYS A 9 -7.18 18.87 47.36
C LYS A 9 -6.01 18.97 46.40
N THR A 10 -5.30 17.86 46.20
CA THR A 10 -4.35 17.72 45.10
C THR A 10 -5.09 17.93 43.78
N PRO A 11 -4.57 18.70 42.81
CA PRO A 11 -5.27 18.93 41.56
C PRO A 11 -5.18 17.65 40.72
N THR A 12 -6.27 16.90 40.64
CA THR A 12 -6.40 15.71 39.78
C THR A 12 -6.09 16.04 38.31
N PHE A 13 -6.23 17.31 37.93
CA PHE A 13 -5.98 17.84 36.59
C PHE A 13 -4.52 17.67 36.12
N LEU A 14 -3.54 17.78 37.03
CA LEU A 14 -2.13 17.58 36.66
C LEU A 14 -1.84 16.12 36.35
N LEU A 15 -2.44 15.18 37.10
CA LEU A 15 -2.20 13.75 36.89
C LEU A 15 -2.81 13.26 35.57
N THR A 16 -4.01 13.71 35.20
CA THR A 16 -4.62 13.39 33.90
C THR A 16 -3.89 14.03 32.73
N PHE A 17 -3.37 15.25 32.89
CA PHE A 17 -2.57 15.92 31.84
C PHE A 17 -1.23 15.21 31.60
N PHE A 18 -0.55 14.76 32.67
CA PHE A 18 0.68 13.98 32.55
C PHE A 18 0.43 12.59 31.93
N ILE A 19 -0.66 11.90 32.28
CA ILE A 19 -1.02 10.62 31.66
C ILE A 19 -1.31 10.79 30.16
N TRP A 20 -1.94 11.89 29.75
CA TRP A 20 -2.22 12.18 28.34
C TRP A 20 -0.94 12.50 27.53
N ILE A 21 -0.05 13.33 28.06
CA ILE A 21 1.25 13.60 27.41
C ILE A 21 2.08 12.32 27.30
N PHE A 22 2.20 11.52 28.36
CA PHE A 22 2.97 10.28 28.30
C PHE A 22 2.34 9.23 27.39
N SER A 23 1.01 9.12 27.31
CA SER A 23 0.38 8.21 26.33
C SER A 23 0.59 8.69 24.90
N SER A 24 0.50 9.98 24.60
CA SER A 24 0.81 10.52 23.27
C SER A 24 2.30 10.39 22.88
N VAL A 25 3.23 10.53 23.83
CA VAL A 25 4.67 10.35 23.60
C VAL A 25 5.05 8.87 23.49
N ILE A 26 4.39 7.97 24.22
CA ILE A 26 4.57 6.51 24.06
C ILE A 26 3.98 6.03 22.72
N PHE A 27 2.87 6.61 22.25
CA PHE A 27 2.33 6.30 20.92
C PHE A 27 3.22 6.87 19.79
N GLN A 28 3.79 8.07 19.97
CA GLN A 28 4.71 8.66 18.98
C GLN A 28 6.12 8.03 19.01
N ASN A 29 6.59 7.50 20.13
CA ASN A 29 7.86 6.77 20.19
C ASN A 29 7.74 5.28 19.85
N ASN A 30 6.51 4.76 19.72
CA ASN A 30 6.23 3.47 19.09
C ASN A 30 5.84 3.63 17.59
N SER A 31 5.99 4.83 17.03
CA SER A 31 5.88 5.02 15.58
C SER A 31 6.99 4.22 14.91
N TYR A 32 6.63 3.07 14.34
CA TYR A 32 7.04 2.50 13.05
C TYR A 32 8.39 2.90 12.44
N ALA A 33 9.41 3.14 13.25
CA ALA A 33 10.76 3.34 12.76
C ALA A 33 11.26 1.96 12.37
N TRP A 34 11.27 1.69 11.07
CA TRP A 34 12.42 1.04 10.47
C TRP A 34 13.63 1.79 11.05
N ASN A 35 14.30 1.21 12.06
CA ASN A 35 15.49 1.85 12.56
C ASN A 35 16.47 1.88 11.38
N ALA A 36 17.08 3.02 11.13
CA ALA A 36 18.06 3.20 10.06
C ALA A 36 19.26 2.21 10.16
N GLU A 37 19.30 1.38 11.21
CA GLU A 37 20.26 0.31 11.49
C GLU A 37 19.90 -1.05 10.87
N GLY A 38 18.78 -1.20 10.16
CA GLY A 38 18.44 -2.46 9.47
C GLY A 38 18.20 -3.64 10.42
N LYS A 39 17.82 -3.40 11.68
CA LYS A 39 17.42 -4.48 12.59
C LYS A 39 15.95 -4.77 12.35
N GLY A 40 15.67 -5.98 11.87
CA GLY A 40 14.38 -6.43 11.35
C GLY A 40 13.16 -5.88 12.07
N TYR A 41 12.19 -5.43 11.27
CA TYR A 41 10.87 -5.03 11.71
C TYR A 41 10.18 -6.19 12.44
N ASN A 42 9.95 -6.04 13.74
CA ASN A 42 9.09 -6.93 14.51
C ASN A 42 7.83 -6.12 14.86
N PRO A 43 6.77 -6.16 14.03
CA PRO A 43 5.56 -5.41 14.32
C PRO A 43 5.06 -5.82 15.71
N PRO A 44 4.70 -4.89 16.58
CA PRO A 44 4.15 -5.24 17.88
C PRO A 44 2.99 -6.22 17.67
N PHE A 45 2.97 -7.33 18.41
CA PHE A 45 1.95 -8.39 18.30
C PHE A 45 0.51 -7.84 18.36
N LEU A 46 0.32 -6.72 19.06
CA LEU A 46 -0.96 -6.00 19.20
C LEU A 46 -1.42 -5.25 17.93
N VAL A 47 -0.54 -5.06 16.95
CA VAL A 47 -0.90 -4.41 15.69
C VAL A 47 -1.65 -5.40 14.79
N ARG A 48 -1.40 -6.72 14.82
CA ARG A 48 -2.05 -7.71 13.93
C ARG A 48 -3.57 -7.82 14.10
N THR A 49 -4.15 -7.42 15.24
CA THR A 49 -5.59 -7.60 15.52
C THR A 49 -6.49 -6.53 14.91
N HIS A 50 -5.93 -5.46 14.33
CA HIS A 50 -6.70 -4.35 13.76
C HIS A 50 -6.73 -4.29 12.23
N TRP A 51 -6.08 -5.26 11.57
CA TRP A 51 -5.94 -5.28 10.10
C TRP A 51 -7.03 -6.18 9.56
N ASP A 52 -8.10 -5.53 9.16
CA ASP A 52 -9.30 -6.20 8.69
C ASP A 52 -9.00 -6.94 7.36
N TYR A 53 -8.86 -8.26 7.44
CA TYR A 53 -8.69 -9.17 6.30
C TYR A 53 -9.86 -9.11 5.30
N ASN A 54 -10.97 -8.47 5.66
CA ASN A 54 -12.11 -8.28 4.77
C ASN A 54 -12.02 -6.99 3.94
N ARG A 55 -10.96 -6.19 4.08
CA ARG A 55 -10.78 -5.03 3.21
C ARG A 55 -10.42 -5.43 1.78
N THR A 56 -10.74 -4.54 0.86
CA THR A 56 -10.60 -4.77 -0.59
C THR A 56 -9.15 -5.07 -0.97
N HIS A 57 -8.17 -4.33 -0.43
CA HIS A 57 -6.75 -4.59 -0.68
C HIS A 57 -6.30 -5.96 -0.19
N ALA A 58 -6.70 -6.36 1.02
CA ALA A 58 -6.42 -7.69 1.55
C ALA A 58 -7.00 -8.79 0.64
N LYS A 59 -8.23 -8.62 0.14
CA LYS A 59 -8.84 -9.61 -0.76
C LYS A 59 -8.18 -9.66 -2.13
N MET A 60 -7.85 -8.51 -2.73
CA MET A 60 -7.10 -8.48 -3.99
C MET A 60 -5.73 -9.14 -3.84
N THR A 61 -5.04 -8.86 -2.73
CA THR A 61 -3.74 -9.47 -2.39
C THR A 61 -3.87 -10.98 -2.16
N GLU A 62 -4.91 -11.44 -1.44
CA GLU A 62 -5.21 -12.86 -1.24
C GLU A 62 -5.39 -13.59 -2.58
N PHE A 63 -6.19 -13.03 -3.49
CA PHE A 63 -6.40 -13.62 -4.82
C PHE A 63 -5.15 -13.59 -5.68
N ALA A 64 -4.36 -12.51 -5.62
CA ALA A 64 -3.11 -12.41 -6.35
C ALA A 64 -2.07 -13.45 -5.90
N LEU A 65 -2.00 -13.73 -4.60
CA LEU A 65 -1.16 -14.80 -4.05
C LEU A 65 -1.66 -16.18 -4.50
N LYS A 66 -2.97 -16.46 -4.43
CA LYS A 66 -3.54 -17.71 -4.95
C LYS A 66 -3.28 -17.91 -6.45
N MET A 67 -3.28 -16.83 -7.21
CA MET A 67 -2.92 -16.86 -8.62
C MET A 67 -1.43 -17.14 -8.80
N SER A 68 -0.58 -16.46 -8.05
CA SER A 68 0.88 -16.63 -8.09
C SER A 68 1.28 -18.08 -7.72
N ASP A 69 0.51 -18.77 -6.87
CA ASP A 69 0.69 -20.20 -6.57
C ASP A 69 0.70 -21.08 -7.81
N LYS A 70 -0.01 -20.72 -8.89
CA LYS A 70 -0.05 -21.52 -10.11
C LYS A 70 1.25 -21.45 -10.92
N PHE A 71 2.08 -20.42 -10.69
CA PHE A 71 3.19 -20.08 -11.59
C PHE A 71 4.53 -19.92 -10.90
N ALA A 72 4.54 -19.53 -9.63
CA ALA A 72 5.76 -19.22 -8.88
C ALA A 72 6.15 -20.33 -7.88
N MET A 73 5.37 -21.42 -7.77
CA MET A 73 5.63 -22.51 -6.81
C MET A 73 7.00 -23.17 -6.97
N ASP A 74 7.57 -23.14 -8.18
CA ASP A 74 8.89 -23.69 -8.42
C ASP A 74 10.02 -22.80 -7.85
N PHE A 75 9.76 -21.51 -7.61
CA PHE A 75 10.74 -20.61 -7.02
C PHE A 75 10.87 -20.84 -5.51
N ARG A 76 12.10 -21.07 -5.03
CA ARG A 76 12.37 -21.17 -3.59
C ARG A 76 12.00 -19.88 -2.88
N ALA A 77 12.34 -18.73 -3.45
CA ALA A 77 12.01 -17.44 -2.87
C ALA A 77 10.50 -17.24 -2.68
N TYR A 78 9.69 -17.64 -3.66
CA TYR A 78 8.23 -17.57 -3.54
C TYR A 78 7.70 -18.46 -2.41
N ARG A 79 8.21 -19.69 -2.29
CA ARG A 79 7.82 -20.61 -1.19
C ARG A 79 8.14 -20.03 0.20
N LEU A 80 9.25 -19.30 0.32
CA LEU A 80 9.58 -18.60 1.56
C LEU A 80 8.64 -17.42 1.80
N LEU A 81 8.36 -16.62 0.77
CA LEU A 81 7.44 -15.49 0.84
C LEU A 81 6.03 -15.91 1.29
N ILE A 82 5.49 -16.99 0.70
CA ILE A 82 4.14 -17.46 1.04
C ILE A 82 4.04 -18.17 2.40
N ALA A 83 5.16 -18.53 3.04
CA ALA A 83 5.12 -19.01 4.43
C ALA A 83 4.56 -17.94 5.38
N ASN A 84 4.74 -16.66 5.02
CA ASN A 84 4.21 -15.50 5.74
C ASN A 84 3.02 -14.84 5.00
N ARG A 85 2.26 -15.61 4.20
CA ARG A 85 1.10 -15.14 3.41
C ARG A 85 0.12 -14.28 4.22
N GLY A 86 -0.17 -14.68 5.46
CA GLY A 86 -1.09 -13.94 6.32
C GLY A 86 -0.62 -12.50 6.59
N ASP A 87 0.69 -12.31 6.71
CA ASP A 87 1.30 -11.01 6.99
C ASP A 87 1.22 -10.10 5.77
N ILE A 88 1.52 -10.61 4.58
CA ILE A 88 1.40 -9.84 3.33
C ILE A 88 -0.05 -9.38 3.12
N ILE A 89 -1.01 -10.28 3.32
CA ILE A 89 -2.44 -9.97 3.20
C ILE A 89 -2.84 -8.91 4.23
N ALA A 90 -2.48 -9.11 5.50
CA ALA A 90 -2.78 -8.16 6.56
C ALA A 90 -2.20 -6.79 6.23
N PHE A 91 -0.89 -6.73 5.96
CA PHE A 91 -0.13 -5.50 5.75
C PHE A 91 -0.51 -4.73 4.48
N SER A 92 -1.24 -5.33 3.54
CA SER A 92 -1.73 -4.64 2.35
C SER A 92 -2.74 -3.52 2.64
N ASN A 93 -3.21 -3.37 3.88
CA ASN A 93 -4.01 -2.23 4.32
C ASN A 93 -3.20 -1.17 5.10
N ALA A 94 -1.88 -1.32 5.21
CA ALA A 94 -1.06 -0.44 6.06
C ALA A 94 -1.18 1.00 5.68
N PRO A 95 -1.02 1.35 4.39
CA PRO A 95 -0.98 2.74 4.01
C PRO A 95 -2.26 3.48 4.42
N ASP A 96 -3.43 2.84 4.29
CA ASP A 96 -4.70 3.42 4.70
C ASP A 96 -4.80 3.76 6.20
N VAL A 97 -4.10 2.99 7.04
CA VAL A 97 -4.13 3.12 8.50
C VAL A 97 -3.01 4.07 8.96
N ASP A 98 -1.84 3.96 8.35
CA ASP A 98 -0.65 4.76 8.65
C ASP A 98 -0.89 6.25 8.30
N ASP A 99 -1.62 6.54 7.22
CA ASP A 99 -1.81 7.91 6.68
C ASP A 99 -2.92 8.73 7.38
N ILE A 100 -3.55 8.22 8.44
CA ILE A 100 -4.66 8.87 9.16
C ILE A 100 -4.22 10.12 9.96
N GLY A 101 -2.91 10.34 10.16
CA GLY A 101 -2.37 11.38 11.07
C GLY A 101 -1.83 12.68 10.42
N GLY A 102 -1.79 12.78 9.09
CA GLY A 102 -1.15 13.91 8.39
C GLY A 102 -2.08 15.07 8.02
N GLY A 103 -1.52 16.26 7.75
CA GLY A 103 -2.28 17.47 7.38
C GLY A 103 -3.07 17.36 6.06
N LEU A 104 -2.65 16.47 5.15
CA LEU A 104 -3.35 16.09 3.92
C LEU A 104 -3.46 14.54 3.86
N PRO A 105 -4.40 13.93 4.60
CA PRO A 105 -4.49 12.48 4.67
C PRO A 105 -4.80 11.91 3.28
N TYR A 106 -4.21 10.76 2.96
CA TYR A 106 -4.39 9.99 1.71
C TYR A 106 -3.91 10.62 0.40
N CYS A 107 -3.32 11.82 0.39
CA CYS A 107 -2.88 12.47 -0.85
C CYS A 107 -1.90 11.61 -1.69
N ARG A 108 -1.11 10.76 -1.02
CA ARG A 108 -0.13 9.85 -1.63
C ARG A 108 -0.76 8.63 -2.33
N HIS A 109 -2.07 8.41 -2.18
CA HIS A 109 -2.80 7.31 -2.81
C HIS A 109 -3.28 7.67 -4.23
N PHE A 110 -3.04 8.89 -4.68
CA PHE A 110 -3.49 9.41 -5.97
C PHE A 110 -2.33 9.55 -6.95
N TYR A 111 -2.57 9.22 -8.22
CA TYR A 111 -1.65 9.52 -9.32
C TYR A 111 -2.43 9.56 -10.63
N ASN A 112 -2.41 10.71 -11.29
CA ASN A 112 -3.06 10.89 -12.59
C ASN A 112 -2.06 10.73 -13.74
N PRO A 113 -2.25 9.77 -14.66
CA PRO A 113 -1.29 9.50 -15.73
C PRO A 113 -1.20 10.61 -16.78
N GLN A 114 -2.20 11.49 -16.87
CA GLN A 114 -2.18 12.62 -17.82
C GLN A 114 -1.42 13.82 -17.28
N THR A 115 -1.42 14.02 -15.96
CA THR A 115 -0.75 15.16 -15.33
C THR A 115 0.55 14.77 -14.62
N HIS A 116 0.79 13.46 -14.45
CA HIS A 116 1.86 12.88 -13.64
C HIS A 116 1.90 13.44 -12.21
N ARG A 117 0.73 13.80 -11.66
CA ARG A 117 0.61 14.48 -10.37
C ARG A 117 -0.50 13.89 -9.50
N PRO A 118 -0.34 13.91 -8.16
CA PRO A 118 -1.41 13.59 -7.23
C PRO A 118 -2.47 14.70 -7.21
N ILE A 119 -3.58 14.46 -6.50
CA ILE A 119 -4.70 15.40 -6.43
C ILE A 119 -4.37 16.72 -5.71
N LEU A 120 -3.49 16.65 -4.71
CA LEU A 120 -3.03 17.79 -3.94
C LEU A 120 -1.49 17.82 -3.98
N PRO A 121 -0.86 18.98 -3.85
CA PRO A 121 0.60 19.05 -3.76
C PRO A 121 1.05 18.36 -2.46
N CYS A 122 1.63 17.17 -2.61
CA CYS A 122 2.21 16.38 -1.55
C CYS A 122 3.58 15.87 -1.97
N ASP A 123 4.38 15.43 -0.99
CA ASP A 123 5.78 15.05 -1.20
C ASP A 123 5.96 13.82 -2.10
N SER A 124 4.88 13.06 -2.35
CA SER A 124 4.90 11.90 -3.23
C SER A 124 3.51 11.53 -3.74
N ASN A 125 3.43 10.73 -4.80
CA ASN A 125 2.20 10.15 -5.35
C ASN A 125 2.17 8.60 -5.27
N ALA A 126 1.08 7.97 -5.71
CA ALA A 126 0.91 6.52 -5.59
C ALA A 126 1.95 5.71 -6.37
N LEU A 127 2.37 6.18 -7.55
CA LEU A 127 3.38 5.51 -8.37
C LEU A 127 4.76 5.59 -7.69
N GLU A 128 5.10 6.76 -7.14
CA GLU A 128 6.34 6.95 -6.38
C GLU A 128 6.37 6.09 -5.10
N GLN A 129 5.25 6.01 -4.38
CA GLN A 129 5.14 5.15 -3.20
C GLN A 129 5.25 3.66 -3.57
N PHE A 130 4.63 3.23 -4.67
CA PHE A 130 4.79 1.88 -5.20
C PHE A 130 6.27 1.56 -5.47
N HIS A 131 6.97 2.41 -6.22
CA HIS A 131 8.39 2.24 -6.54
C HIS A 131 9.28 2.27 -5.29
N HIS A 132 8.99 3.17 -4.35
CA HIS A 132 9.72 3.22 -3.09
C HIS A 132 9.61 1.90 -2.33
N TYR A 133 8.40 1.42 -2.07
CA TYR A 133 8.19 0.23 -1.26
C TYR A 133 8.62 -1.07 -1.95
N ILE A 134 8.50 -1.19 -3.27
CA ILE A 134 8.98 -2.39 -3.98
C ILE A 134 10.51 -2.47 -3.94
N ASN A 135 11.21 -1.34 -4.06
CA ASN A 135 12.67 -1.30 -3.91
C ASN A 135 13.11 -1.61 -2.48
N VAL A 136 12.41 -1.08 -1.47
CA VAL A 136 12.65 -1.44 -0.06
C VAL A 136 12.43 -2.94 0.17
N ALA A 137 11.43 -3.54 -0.46
CA ALA A 137 11.19 -4.99 -0.38
C ALA A 137 12.32 -5.80 -1.01
N PHE A 138 12.83 -5.38 -2.18
CA PHE A 138 13.98 -6.03 -2.81
C PHE A 138 15.24 -5.95 -1.95
N GLU A 139 15.55 -4.79 -1.40
CA GLU A 139 16.71 -4.60 -0.52
C GLU A 139 16.56 -5.38 0.79
N ALA A 140 15.38 -5.41 1.40
CA ALA A 140 15.12 -6.23 2.58
C ALA A 140 15.36 -7.71 2.28
N ALA A 141 14.81 -8.24 1.18
CA ALA A 141 14.96 -9.64 0.81
C ALA A 141 16.41 -10.02 0.46
N LYS A 142 17.14 -9.15 -0.27
CA LYS A 142 18.57 -9.33 -0.58
C LYS A 142 19.43 -9.42 0.68
N ASN A 143 19.08 -8.65 1.71
CA ASN A 143 19.76 -8.63 3.00
C ASN A 143 19.22 -9.69 3.99
N GLN A 144 18.40 -10.65 3.53
CA GLN A 144 17.78 -11.70 4.36
C GLN A 144 16.94 -11.14 5.51
N GLN A 145 16.31 -9.98 5.29
CA GLN A 145 15.39 -9.34 6.22
C GLN A 145 13.93 -9.60 5.81
N VAL A 146 13.02 -9.26 6.71
CA VAL A 146 11.56 -9.36 6.52
C VAL A 146 11.12 -8.38 5.42
N ALA A 147 10.76 -8.92 4.25
CA ALA A 147 10.35 -8.15 3.07
C ALA A 147 8.83 -8.06 2.89
N GLU A 148 8.06 -8.78 3.71
CA GLU A 148 6.61 -8.93 3.61
C GLU A 148 5.88 -7.60 3.82
N TYR A 149 6.32 -6.83 4.82
CA TYR A 149 5.73 -5.52 5.13
C TYR A 149 5.92 -4.50 3.99
N PRO A 150 7.15 -4.20 3.51
CA PRO A 150 7.32 -3.29 2.39
C PRO A 150 6.69 -3.83 1.10
N LEU A 151 6.76 -5.15 0.83
CA LEU A 151 6.08 -5.72 -0.33
C LEU A 151 4.57 -5.46 -0.26
N ALA A 152 3.94 -5.71 0.89
CA ALA A 152 2.51 -5.50 1.06
C ALA A 152 2.11 -4.03 0.86
N LYS A 153 2.93 -3.07 1.32
CA LYS A 153 2.73 -1.64 1.05
C LYS A 153 2.86 -1.32 -0.43
N ALA A 154 3.83 -1.91 -1.13
CA ALA A 154 3.94 -1.75 -2.58
C ALA A 154 2.68 -2.26 -3.29
N LEU A 155 2.21 -3.46 -2.96
CA LEU A 155 0.99 -4.03 -3.56
C LEU A 155 -0.25 -3.18 -3.31
N HIS A 156 -0.36 -2.53 -2.14
CA HIS A 156 -1.41 -1.57 -1.85
C HIS A 156 -1.41 -0.40 -2.85
N PHE A 157 -0.27 0.28 -3.01
CA PHE A 157 -0.17 1.42 -3.92
C PHE A 157 -0.34 1.01 -5.39
N LEU A 158 0.11 -0.19 -5.77
CA LEU A 158 -0.19 -0.76 -7.09
C LEU A 158 -1.70 -0.92 -7.32
N GLN A 159 -2.42 -1.39 -6.31
CA GLN A 159 -3.87 -1.53 -6.38
C GLN A 159 -4.56 -0.17 -6.47
N ASP A 160 -4.10 0.82 -5.70
CA ASP A 160 -4.61 2.20 -5.78
C ASP A 160 -4.40 2.84 -7.15
N LEU A 161 -3.27 2.56 -7.81
CA LEU A 161 -3.04 3.03 -9.17
C LEU A 161 -4.16 2.61 -10.13
N SER A 162 -4.74 1.41 -9.92
CA SER A 162 -5.86 0.92 -10.72
C SER A 162 -7.21 1.56 -10.39
N MET A 163 -7.36 2.16 -9.20
CA MET A 163 -8.64 2.64 -8.73
C MET A 163 -9.05 3.89 -9.52
N PRO A 164 -10.22 3.91 -10.21
CA PRO A 164 -10.53 4.98 -11.16
C PRO A 164 -10.62 6.37 -10.50
N PHE A 165 -11.10 6.43 -9.26
CA PHE A 165 -11.13 7.66 -8.47
C PHE A 165 -9.72 8.16 -8.13
N HIS A 166 -8.80 7.24 -7.80
CA HIS A 166 -7.41 7.58 -7.50
C HIS A 166 -6.65 8.03 -8.76
N ALA A 167 -6.84 7.29 -9.86
CA ALA A 167 -6.25 7.62 -11.16
C ALA A 167 -6.76 8.96 -11.73
N ARG A 168 -8.00 9.34 -11.44
CA ARG A 168 -8.60 10.60 -11.91
C ARG A 168 -8.43 11.76 -10.94
N ASN A 169 -7.72 11.58 -9.82
CA ASN A 169 -7.64 12.59 -8.77
C ASN A 169 -9.03 13.06 -8.31
N VAL A 170 -9.94 12.13 -8.04
CA VAL A 170 -11.28 12.40 -7.50
C VAL A 170 -11.29 11.97 -6.04
N MET A 171 -11.33 12.95 -5.14
CA MET A 171 -11.34 12.73 -3.69
C MET A 171 -12.73 12.41 -3.15
N ALA A 172 -12.77 11.59 -2.09
CA ALA A 172 -13.94 11.32 -1.27
C ALA A 172 -14.53 12.53 -0.51
N ARG A 173 -13.98 13.75 -0.65
CA ARG A 173 -14.51 14.93 0.07
C ARG A 173 -15.75 15.49 -0.61
N PRO A 174 -16.83 15.77 0.12
CA PRO A 174 -17.94 16.56 -0.39
C PRO A 174 -17.49 18.03 -0.49
N ASN A 175 -17.41 18.59 -1.70
CA ASN A 175 -17.47 20.04 -1.81
C ASN A 175 -18.89 20.48 -1.40
N PRO A 176 -19.06 21.55 -0.60
CA PRO A 176 -20.35 22.18 -0.40
C PRO A 176 -20.76 22.88 -1.71
N GLY A 177 -21.30 22.10 -2.64
CA GLY A 177 -21.66 22.51 -4.01
C GLY A 177 -21.72 21.33 -4.99
N ASP A 178 -20.83 20.34 -4.83
CA ASP A 178 -20.73 19.16 -5.70
C ASP A 178 -21.31 17.91 -5.03
N ILE A 179 -22.53 18.03 -4.51
CA ILE A 179 -23.18 17.07 -3.61
C ILE A 179 -23.38 15.68 -4.26
N PHE A 180 -23.23 15.56 -5.58
CA PHE A 180 -23.60 14.34 -6.30
C PHE A 180 -22.45 13.44 -6.77
N PHE A 181 -21.18 13.86 -6.81
CA PHE A 181 -20.15 13.05 -7.50
C PHE A 181 -18.83 12.76 -6.78
N SER A 182 -18.39 13.53 -5.79
CA SER A 182 -17.02 13.33 -5.24
C SER A 182 -16.98 12.40 -4.02
N GLY A 183 -17.79 12.64 -2.99
CA GLY A 183 -17.71 11.88 -1.73
C GLY A 183 -18.51 10.58 -1.66
N ILE A 184 -19.79 10.65 -2.03
CA ILE A 184 -20.69 9.48 -2.03
C ILE A 184 -20.32 8.53 -3.18
N GLY A 185 -19.84 9.07 -4.30
CA GLY A 185 -19.39 8.29 -5.45
C GLY A 185 -18.15 7.46 -5.16
N HIS A 186 -17.08 8.09 -4.63
CA HIS A 186 -15.81 7.42 -4.34
C HIS A 186 -15.98 6.35 -3.25
N VAL A 187 -16.39 6.74 -2.05
CA VAL A 187 -16.53 5.81 -0.92
C VAL A 187 -17.64 4.80 -1.16
N GLY A 188 -18.74 5.22 -1.81
CA GLY A 188 -19.84 4.33 -2.17
C GLY A 188 -19.41 3.28 -3.20
N TYR A 189 -18.61 3.65 -4.19
CA TYR A 189 -18.02 2.70 -5.14
C TYR A 189 -17.11 1.69 -4.44
N GLU A 190 -16.20 2.15 -3.58
CA GLU A 190 -15.28 1.25 -2.88
C GLU A 190 -15.99 0.28 -1.95
N ASN A 191 -17.05 0.74 -1.27
CA ASN A 191 -17.90 -0.11 -0.44
C ASN A 191 -18.74 -1.09 -1.28
N ASP A 192 -19.32 -0.65 -2.40
CA ASP A 192 -20.07 -1.53 -3.32
C ASP A 192 -19.15 -2.61 -3.91
N ALA A 193 -17.96 -2.23 -4.35
CA ALA A 193 -16.94 -3.14 -4.82
C ALA A 193 -16.57 -4.15 -3.72
N ARG A 194 -16.31 -3.68 -2.50
CA ARG A 194 -16.03 -4.55 -1.34
C ARG A 194 -17.11 -5.62 -1.16
N HIS A 195 -18.39 -5.24 -1.11
CA HIS A 195 -19.49 -6.18 -0.89
C HIS A 195 -19.66 -7.19 -2.04
N LYS A 196 -19.46 -6.75 -3.29
CA LYS A 196 -19.61 -7.63 -4.46
C LYS A 196 -18.46 -8.63 -4.61
N PHE A 197 -17.23 -8.22 -4.30
CA PHE A 197 -16.02 -9.01 -4.59
C PHE A 197 -15.51 -9.85 -3.42
N GLN A 198 -15.96 -9.59 -2.18
CA GLN A 198 -15.62 -10.44 -1.03
C GLN A 198 -16.07 -11.91 -1.19
N ASN A 199 -17.15 -12.16 -1.95
CA ASN A 199 -17.80 -13.47 -2.04
C ASN A 199 -17.72 -14.12 -3.43
N GLN A 200 -17.11 -13.47 -4.41
CA GLN A 200 -17.02 -14.03 -5.77
C GLN A 200 -15.65 -14.70 -5.96
N SER A 201 -15.66 -15.93 -6.47
CA SER A 201 -14.47 -16.58 -7.01
C SER A 201 -14.07 -15.84 -8.28
N LEU A 202 -13.26 -14.78 -8.14
CA LEU A 202 -12.71 -14.07 -9.28
C LEU A 202 -11.64 -14.92 -10.01
N THR A 203 -11.19 -16.01 -9.40
CA THR A 203 -10.03 -16.79 -9.84
C THR A 203 -10.28 -17.80 -10.96
N ASP A 204 -11.54 -18.11 -11.26
CA ASP A 204 -11.87 -19.27 -12.11
C ASP A 204 -11.75 -18.98 -13.61
N ASN A 205 -11.62 -17.71 -14.01
CA ASN A 205 -11.59 -17.29 -15.41
C ASN A 205 -10.27 -16.66 -15.88
N PHE A 206 -9.22 -16.70 -15.06
CA PHE A 206 -7.93 -16.16 -15.49
C PHE A 206 -7.21 -17.13 -16.41
N THR A 207 -7.23 -16.82 -17.71
CA THR A 207 -6.52 -17.55 -18.76
C THR A 207 -5.23 -16.87 -19.21
N GLU A 208 -4.89 -15.69 -18.66
CA GLU A 208 -3.66 -15.00 -19.04
C GLU A 208 -2.41 -15.73 -18.53
N GLU A 209 -1.42 -15.80 -19.40
CA GLU A 209 -0.06 -16.23 -19.06
C GLU A 209 0.65 -15.12 -18.26
N LEU A 210 1.48 -15.51 -17.29
CA LEU A 210 2.35 -14.56 -16.60
C LEU A 210 3.47 -14.08 -17.55
N PRO A 211 3.99 -12.85 -17.34
CA PRO A 211 4.99 -12.27 -18.20
C PRO A 211 6.27 -13.10 -18.20
N ILE A 212 6.84 -13.28 -19.39
CA ILE A 212 8.23 -13.70 -19.55
C ILE A 212 9.08 -12.44 -19.26
N PRO A 213 9.96 -12.44 -18.24
CA PRO A 213 10.77 -11.29 -17.91
C PRO A 213 11.60 -10.84 -19.12
N SER A 214 11.61 -9.53 -19.41
CA SER A 214 12.32 -8.96 -20.57
C SER A 214 13.85 -8.88 -20.38
N GLY A 215 14.32 -9.20 -19.17
CA GLY A 215 15.71 -9.03 -18.73
C GLY A 215 15.95 -7.73 -17.96
N ASN A 216 15.02 -6.76 -17.99
CA ASN A 216 15.02 -5.60 -17.08
C ASN A 216 13.77 -5.62 -16.19
N LEU A 217 13.94 -6.20 -15.00
CA LEU A 217 12.87 -6.38 -14.02
C LEU A 217 12.21 -5.07 -13.58
N HIS A 218 12.99 -4.01 -13.40
CA HIS A 218 12.47 -2.70 -12.99
C HIS A 218 11.54 -2.12 -14.06
N ASN A 219 11.93 -2.24 -15.34
CA ASN A 219 11.10 -1.81 -16.45
C ASN A 219 9.83 -2.66 -16.57
N ASP A 220 9.92 -3.98 -16.34
CA ASP A 220 8.75 -4.86 -16.35
C ASP A 220 7.75 -4.46 -15.25
N ILE A 221 8.23 -4.25 -14.02
CA ILE A 221 7.41 -3.86 -12.87
C ILE A 221 6.80 -2.46 -13.06
N ASN A 222 7.60 -1.48 -13.52
CA ASN A 222 7.11 -0.14 -13.82
C ASN A 222 6.09 -0.15 -14.97
N GLY A 223 6.34 -0.93 -16.02
CA GLY A 223 5.41 -1.12 -17.13
C GLY A 223 4.05 -1.63 -16.67
N ILE A 224 4.04 -2.63 -15.79
CA ILE A 224 2.80 -3.16 -15.18
C ILE A 224 2.05 -2.05 -14.42
N ALA A 225 2.75 -1.27 -13.59
CA ALA A 225 2.14 -0.22 -12.79
C ALA A 225 1.52 0.91 -13.66
N LEU A 226 2.25 1.35 -14.68
CA LEU A 226 1.78 2.38 -15.62
C LEU A 226 0.60 1.89 -16.46
N GLU A 227 0.66 0.66 -16.98
CA GLU A 227 -0.45 0.08 -17.75
C GLU A 227 -1.71 -0.08 -16.89
N LEU A 228 -1.55 -0.53 -15.65
CA LEU A 228 -2.65 -0.69 -14.71
C LEU A 228 -3.26 0.68 -14.36
N ASN A 229 -2.44 1.71 -14.15
CA ASN A 229 -2.92 3.05 -13.86
C ASN A 229 -3.70 3.66 -15.03
N GLN A 230 -3.15 3.57 -16.25
CA GLN A 230 -3.84 4.02 -17.45
C GLN A 230 -5.18 3.30 -17.64
N TYR A 231 -5.21 2.00 -17.38
CA TYR A 231 -6.44 1.22 -17.45
C TYR A 231 -7.50 1.70 -16.43
N GLY A 232 -7.11 1.93 -15.18
CA GLY A 232 -7.99 2.51 -14.16
C GLY A 232 -8.53 3.88 -14.57
N TYR A 233 -7.65 4.73 -15.13
CA TYR A 233 -7.99 6.05 -15.65
C TYR A 233 -9.08 6.00 -16.72
N ASP A 234 -8.95 5.09 -17.69
CA ASP A 234 -9.87 4.96 -18.82
C ASP A 234 -11.23 4.37 -18.41
N ARG A 235 -11.27 3.58 -17.33
CA ARG A 235 -12.51 2.96 -16.83
C ARG A 235 -13.38 3.86 -15.95
N PHE A 236 -12.93 5.08 -15.62
CA PHE A 236 -13.69 5.99 -14.77
C PHE A 236 -15.13 6.22 -15.25
N GLY A 237 -15.32 6.53 -16.54
CA GLY A 237 -16.65 6.75 -17.11
C GLY A 237 -17.58 5.54 -17.00
N ALA A 238 -17.04 4.34 -17.23
CA ALA A 238 -17.78 3.09 -17.12
C ALA A 238 -18.15 2.74 -15.67
N VAL A 239 -17.29 3.10 -14.71
CA VAL A 239 -17.49 2.84 -13.28
C VAL A 239 -18.52 3.80 -12.66
N ILE A 240 -18.57 5.05 -13.08
CA ILE A 240 -19.57 6.00 -12.55
C ILE A 240 -20.96 5.76 -13.15
N ASN A 241 -21.06 5.19 -14.36
CA ASN A 241 -22.32 4.83 -15.00
C ASN A 241 -22.93 3.57 -14.35
N SER A 242 -24.15 3.66 -13.81
CA SER A 242 -24.84 2.56 -13.14
C SER A 242 -25.00 1.30 -13.99
N ASP A 243 -25.21 1.47 -15.28
CA ASP A 243 -25.55 0.36 -16.19
C ASP A 243 -24.33 -0.50 -16.52
N THR A 244 -23.13 0.11 -16.49
CA THR A 244 -21.86 -0.56 -16.79
C THR A 244 -20.98 -0.77 -15.57
N ARG A 245 -21.35 -0.20 -14.41
CA ARG A 245 -20.52 -0.19 -13.19
C ARG A 245 -20.09 -1.58 -12.81
N GLU A 246 -21.03 -2.51 -12.65
CA GLU A 246 -20.70 -3.85 -12.16
C GLU A 246 -19.73 -4.61 -13.07
N SER A 247 -19.97 -4.62 -14.38
CA SER A 247 -19.08 -5.27 -15.34
C SER A 247 -17.71 -4.60 -15.40
N ALA A 248 -17.67 -3.26 -15.38
CA ALA A 248 -16.42 -2.51 -15.39
C ALA A 248 -15.60 -2.75 -14.11
N THR A 249 -16.25 -2.80 -12.94
CA THR A 249 -15.58 -3.11 -11.68
C THR A 249 -15.05 -4.54 -11.65
N LYS A 250 -15.82 -5.52 -12.14
CA LYS A 250 -15.38 -6.92 -12.28
C LYS A 250 -14.11 -7.02 -13.13
N GLU A 251 -14.14 -6.40 -14.30
CA GLU A 251 -13.01 -6.40 -15.24
C GLU A 251 -11.78 -5.70 -14.64
N LEU A 252 -11.99 -4.56 -13.97
CA LEU A 252 -10.93 -3.84 -13.28
C LEU A 252 -10.29 -4.68 -12.17
N PHE A 253 -11.09 -5.27 -11.27
CA PHE A 253 -10.58 -6.11 -10.19
C PHE A 253 -9.79 -7.29 -10.73
N ALA A 254 -10.28 -7.93 -11.79
CA ALA A 254 -9.57 -9.01 -12.45
C ALA A 254 -8.20 -8.53 -12.94
N LYS A 255 -8.14 -7.39 -13.63
CA LYS A 255 -6.89 -6.82 -14.13
C LYS A 255 -5.93 -6.43 -13.00
N THR A 256 -6.44 -5.85 -11.91
CA THR A 256 -5.66 -5.48 -10.73
C THR A 256 -5.07 -6.70 -10.03
N ILE A 257 -5.86 -7.76 -9.84
CA ILE A 257 -5.40 -9.02 -9.25
C ILE A 257 -4.29 -9.64 -10.11
N MET A 258 -4.48 -9.67 -11.43
CA MET A 258 -3.49 -10.17 -12.37
C MET A 258 -2.19 -9.36 -12.32
N ALA A 259 -2.27 -8.03 -12.39
CA ALA A 259 -1.10 -7.16 -12.28
C ALA A 259 -0.35 -7.35 -10.95
N THR A 260 -1.10 -7.47 -9.84
CA THR A 260 -0.54 -7.77 -8.52
C THR A 260 0.19 -9.13 -8.51
N ALA A 261 -0.39 -10.15 -9.13
CA ALA A 261 0.23 -11.48 -9.25
C ALA A 261 1.50 -11.45 -10.12
N LYS A 262 1.48 -10.70 -11.23
CA LYS A 262 2.65 -10.48 -12.09
C LYS A 262 3.79 -9.83 -11.31
N VAL A 263 3.52 -8.83 -10.47
CA VAL A 263 4.54 -8.20 -9.61
C VAL A 263 5.08 -9.18 -8.57
N ILE A 264 4.24 -9.96 -7.90
CA ILE A 264 4.67 -10.99 -6.93
C ILE A 264 5.56 -12.05 -7.61
N TYR A 265 5.17 -12.50 -8.81
CA TYR A 265 5.95 -13.44 -9.61
C TYR A 265 7.33 -12.88 -9.96
N LEU A 266 7.38 -11.66 -10.51
CA LEU A 266 8.62 -10.98 -10.90
C LEU A 266 9.54 -10.76 -9.68
N PHE A 267 8.97 -10.31 -8.55
CA PHE A 267 9.67 -10.18 -7.29
C PHE A 267 10.31 -11.50 -6.85
N SER A 268 9.56 -12.60 -6.94
CA SER A 268 10.03 -13.92 -6.53
C SER A 268 11.05 -14.52 -7.48
N TYR A 269 10.87 -14.35 -8.79
CA TYR A 269 11.79 -14.79 -9.83
C TYR A 269 13.18 -14.17 -9.63
N TYR A 270 13.23 -12.87 -9.34
CA TYR A 270 14.48 -12.17 -9.04
C TYR A 270 15.20 -12.75 -7.84
N LEU A 271 14.49 -12.96 -6.74
CA LEU A 271 15.06 -13.50 -5.50
C LEU A 271 15.54 -14.95 -5.65
N ASP A 272 15.02 -15.70 -6.63
CA ASP A 272 15.44 -17.06 -6.93
C ASP A 272 16.69 -17.15 -7.82
N GLY A 273 17.32 -16.00 -8.13
CA GLY A 273 18.51 -15.93 -8.96
C GLY A 273 18.22 -15.84 -10.45
N GLY A 274 17.00 -15.43 -10.84
CA GLY A 274 16.71 -14.99 -12.19
C GLY A 274 17.64 -13.86 -12.61
N SER A 275 18.58 -14.16 -13.52
CA SER A 275 19.56 -13.22 -14.10
C SER A 275 18.86 -12.08 -14.87
N VAL A 276 19.21 -10.79 -14.85
CA VAL A 276 20.23 -9.99 -14.13
C VAL A 276 19.66 -8.56 -14.00
N MET A 277 19.69 -7.95 -12.82
CA MET A 277 19.74 -6.48 -12.74
C MET A 277 21.12 -6.03 -13.27
N THR A 278 21.26 -5.89 -14.58
CA THR A 278 22.46 -5.28 -15.22
C THR A 278 22.22 -3.82 -15.61
N GLY A 279 21.05 -3.26 -15.31
CA GLY A 279 20.81 -1.83 -15.46
C GLY A 279 21.64 -1.06 -14.45
N SER A 280 22.65 -0.35 -14.95
CA SER A 280 23.41 0.72 -14.28
C SER A 280 22.54 1.93 -13.88
N ASP A 281 21.28 1.70 -13.48
CA ASP A 281 20.27 2.73 -13.21
C ASP A 281 20.25 3.17 -11.74
N GLU A 282 21.38 3.04 -11.04
CA GLU A 282 21.65 3.86 -9.85
C GLU A 282 21.64 5.37 -10.19
N GLY A 283 21.68 5.74 -11.49
CA GLY A 283 21.76 7.12 -11.97
C GLY A 283 20.47 7.95 -11.98
N ASP A 284 19.29 7.36 -12.19
CA ASP A 284 18.07 8.16 -12.45
C ASP A 284 17.10 8.30 -11.26
N TYR A 285 17.36 7.61 -10.15
CA TYR A 285 16.61 7.79 -8.89
C TYR A 285 17.41 8.52 -7.79
N ALA A 286 18.69 8.83 -8.03
CA ALA A 286 19.54 9.56 -7.09
C ALA A 286 19.13 11.03 -6.88
N ALA A 287 18.13 11.54 -7.61
CA ALA A 287 17.63 12.91 -7.44
C ALA A 287 16.59 13.09 -6.31
N ILE A 288 16.16 12.01 -5.61
CA ILE A 288 15.15 12.11 -4.53
C ILE A 288 15.62 11.42 -3.24
N ILE A 289 16.89 11.55 -2.85
CA ILE A 289 17.35 11.19 -1.50
C ILE A 289 18.40 12.21 -1.02
N PRO A 290 18.15 12.99 0.05
CA PRO A 290 19.22 13.71 0.73
C PRO A 290 20.11 12.71 1.48
N ILE A 291 21.38 12.74 1.09
CA ILE A 291 22.55 12.08 1.67
C ILE A 291 22.48 11.97 3.20
N VAL A 292 22.49 10.74 3.71
CA VAL A 292 23.06 10.41 5.03
C VAL A 292 23.96 9.19 4.86
N THR A 293 25.22 9.44 4.53
CA THR A 293 26.28 8.44 4.69
C THR A 293 27.54 9.16 5.13
N ASN A 294 27.74 9.22 6.44
CA ASN A 294 29.05 9.31 7.08
C ASN A 294 28.88 8.75 8.50
N PHE A 295 29.95 8.12 9.00
CA PHE A 295 30.05 7.23 10.18
C PHE A 295 29.62 5.78 9.83
N ILE A 296 30.49 4.76 9.86
CA ILE A 296 31.49 4.43 10.89
C ILE A 296 32.70 3.74 10.24
N LEU A 297 33.89 4.34 10.35
CA LEU A 297 35.17 3.65 10.50
C LEU A 297 36.07 4.56 11.36
N ASN A 298 36.01 4.35 12.68
CA ASN A 298 37.05 4.50 13.68
C ASN A 298 36.51 3.99 15.02
#